data_AF-A0A0F9MFR2-F1
#
_entry.id   AF-A0A0F9MFR2-F1
#
_cell.length_a   1.000
_cell.length_b   1.000
_cell.length_c   1.000
_cell.angle_alpha   90.00
_cell.angle_beta   90.00
_cell.angle_gamma   90.00
#
_symmetry.space_group_name_H-M   'P 1'
#
loop_
_entity.id
_entity.type
_entity.pdbx_description
1 polymer ?
#
loop_
_entity_poly.entity_id
_entity_poly.type
_entity_poly.pdbx_seq_one_letter_code
_entity_poly.pdbx_strand_id
1 'polypeptide(L)'
;MPEKEKKKFTYTQLAELLVKESDIHEGYWGLFLEFGLGGANLPIADPDGQMVLRPAAIIPVSVIGIQEFGGPNPLTVDAAEVNPKPKGTSKRRKKTGSGTV
;
A
#
# COMPACT_ATOMS: atom_id res chain seq x y z
N MET A 1 9.73 -8.69 31.64
CA MET A 1 9.66 -8.83 30.16
C MET A 1 9.45 -7.43 29.61
N PRO A 2 10.35 -6.90 28.76
CA PRO A 2 10.15 -5.56 28.21
C PRO A 2 8.91 -5.54 27.31
N GLU A 3 8.02 -4.57 27.52
CA GLU A 3 6.88 -4.34 26.64
C GLU A 3 7.39 -3.94 25.26
N LYS A 4 6.93 -4.65 24.22
CA LYS A 4 7.24 -4.32 22.83
C LYS A 4 6.40 -3.12 22.41
N GLU A 5 7.05 -2.01 22.07
CA GLU A 5 6.40 -0.82 21.52
C GLU A 5 5.68 -1.15 20.20
N LYS A 6 4.44 -0.66 20.02
CA LYS A 6 3.63 -0.87 18.81
C LYS A 6 3.46 0.45 18.06
N LYS A 7 3.86 0.49 16.79
CA LYS A 7 3.57 1.61 15.87
C LYS A 7 2.38 1.26 14.98
N LYS A 8 1.49 2.23 14.74
CA LYS A 8 0.27 2.06 13.95
C LYS A 8 0.37 2.93 12.70
N PHE A 9 -0.17 2.43 11.61
CA PHE A 9 -0.26 3.15 10.33
C PHE A 9 -1.71 3.10 9.83
N THR A 10 -2.14 4.16 9.17
CA THR A 10 -3.41 4.16 8.42
C THR A 10 -3.24 3.44 7.07
N TYR A 11 -4.36 3.11 6.43
CA TYR A 11 -4.35 2.54 5.08
C TYR A 11 -3.69 3.47 4.06
N THR A 12 -3.94 4.78 4.16
CA THR A 12 -3.35 5.79 3.28
C THR A 12 -1.85 5.96 3.51
N GLN A 13 -1.37 5.86 4.75
CA GLN A 13 0.07 5.88 5.05
C GLN A 13 0.80 4.67 4.45
N LEU A 14 0.18 3.48 4.51
CA LEU A 14 0.72 2.29 3.85
C LEU A 14 0.70 2.45 2.33
N ALA A 15 -0.38 2.98 1.75
CA ALA A 15 -0.46 3.25 0.32
C ALA A 15 0.61 4.25 -0.14
N GLU A 16 0.82 5.35 0.60
CA GLU A 16 1.88 6.34 0.33
C GLU A 16 3.27 5.70 0.33
N LEU A 17 3.57 4.87 1.33
CA LEU A 17 4.85 4.17 1.42
C LEU A 17 5.06 3.25 0.20
N LEU A 18 4.03 2.50 -0.19
CA LEU A 18 4.10 1.57 -1.33
C LEU A 18 4.19 2.31 -2.67
N VAL A 19 3.52 3.45 -2.84
CA VAL A 19 3.62 4.31 -4.03
C VAL A 19 5.05 4.83 -4.21
N LYS A 20 5.66 5.29 -3.11
CA LYS A 20 7.06 5.75 -3.08
C LYS A 20 8.03 4.61 -3.38
N GLU A 21 7.86 3.45 -2.73
CA GLU A 21 8.68 2.27 -2.95
C GLU A 21 8.60 1.75 -4.39
N SER A 22 7.43 1.91 -5.04
CA SER A 22 7.19 1.48 -6.42
C SER A 22 7.59 2.52 -7.47
N ASP A 23 8.15 3.67 -7.07
CA ASP A 23 8.53 4.80 -7.94
C ASP A 23 7.39 5.29 -8.85
N ILE A 24 6.17 5.30 -8.31
CA ILE A 24 4.97 5.77 -9.02
C ILE A 24 4.75 7.25 -8.71
N HIS A 25 4.53 8.06 -9.74
CA HIS A 25 4.45 9.52 -9.60
C HIS A 25 3.13 10.15 -10.08
N GLU A 26 2.20 9.36 -10.61
CA GLU A 26 0.95 9.84 -11.20
C GLU A 26 -0.20 8.88 -10.87
N GLY A 27 -1.43 9.41 -10.88
CA GLY A 27 -2.65 8.65 -10.60
C GLY A 27 -3.03 8.62 -9.11
N TYR A 28 -4.22 8.07 -8.84
CA TYR A 28 -4.74 7.87 -7.49
C TYR A 28 -4.60 6.41 -7.09
N TRP A 29 -3.87 6.14 -6.02
CA TRP A 29 -3.50 4.78 -5.63
C TRP A 29 -4.01 4.45 -4.23
N GLY A 30 -4.57 3.26 -4.05
CA GLY A 30 -5.07 2.79 -2.76
C GLY A 30 -4.54 1.41 -2.41
N LEU A 31 -4.64 1.04 -1.13
CA LEU A 31 -4.21 -0.26 -0.63
C LEU A 31 -5.05 -1.39 -1.27
N PHE A 32 -4.37 -2.42 -1.75
CA PHE A 32 -4.96 -3.64 -2.28
C PHE A 32 -4.63 -4.80 -1.34
N LEU A 33 -5.63 -5.61 -1.01
CA LEU A 33 -5.49 -6.78 -0.14
C LEU A 33 -6.16 -7.98 -0.80
N GLU A 34 -5.45 -9.10 -0.91
CA GLU A 34 -6.05 -10.38 -1.26
C GLU A 34 -6.26 -11.20 -0.01
N PHE A 35 -7.48 -11.71 0.13
CA PHE A 35 -7.85 -12.62 1.21
C PHE A 35 -8.07 -14.02 0.65
N GLY A 36 -7.57 -15.02 1.38
CA GLY A 36 -7.99 -16.39 1.21
C GLY A 36 -9.20 -16.72 2.08
N LEU A 37 -9.77 -17.90 1.86
CA LEU A 37 -10.76 -18.50 2.75
C LEU A 37 -10.45 -19.98 2.93
N GLY A 38 -10.24 -20.40 4.17
CA GLY A 38 -10.05 -21.80 4.55
C GLY A 38 -11.00 -22.22 5.66
N GLY A 39 -11.42 -23.48 5.64
CA GLY A 39 -12.16 -24.09 6.74
C GLY A 39 -11.29 -25.09 7.49
N ALA A 40 -11.29 -25.06 8.82
CA ALA A 40 -10.60 -26.05 9.64
C ALA A 40 -11.37 -26.31 10.95
N ASN A 41 -11.25 -27.51 11.50
CA ASN A 41 -11.69 -27.78 12.87
C ASN A 41 -10.57 -27.38 13.82
N LEU A 42 -10.79 -26.35 14.63
CA LEU A 42 -9.81 -25.83 15.58
C LEU A 42 -10.20 -26.19 17.02
N PRO A 43 -9.25 -26.52 17.89
CA PRO A 43 -9.51 -26.62 19.32
C PRO A 43 -9.78 -25.23 19.88
N ILE A 44 -10.98 -25.00 20.40
CA ILE A 44 -11.41 -23.75 21.01
C ILE A 44 -11.95 -24.07 22.40
N ALA A 45 -11.56 -23.29 23.40
CA ALA A 45 -12.07 -23.44 24.76
C ALA A 45 -13.58 -23.22 24.80
N ASP A 46 -14.31 -24.12 25.46
CA ASP A 46 -15.70 -23.93 25.81
C ASP A 46 -15.84 -23.03 27.08
N PRO A 47 -17.06 -22.68 27.51
CA PRO A 47 -17.26 -21.88 28.72
C PRO A 47 -16.67 -22.46 30.00
N ASP A 48 -16.47 -23.79 30.05
CA ASP A 48 -15.90 -24.51 31.19
C ASP A 48 -14.37 -24.68 31.08
N GLY A 49 -13.76 -24.12 30.02
CA GLY A 49 -12.32 -24.15 29.78
C GLY A 49 -11.81 -25.44 29.12
N GLN A 50 -12.69 -26.36 28.71
CA GLN A 50 -12.29 -27.56 27.98
C GLN A 50 -12.08 -27.25 26.50
N MET A 51 -10.99 -27.77 25.93
CA MET A 51 -10.69 -27.60 24.50
C MET A 51 -11.55 -28.57 23.69
N VAL A 52 -12.45 -28.05 22.86
CA VAL A 52 -13.31 -28.85 21.97
C VAL A 52 -13.06 -28.47 20.52
N LEU A 53 -13.09 -29.44 19.61
CA LEU A 53 -12.95 -29.19 18.17
C LEU A 53 -14.22 -28.51 17.65
N ARG A 54 -14.07 -27.34 17.03
CA ARG A 54 -15.15 -26.59 16.41
C ARG A 54 -14.79 -26.21 14.98
N PRO A 55 -15.74 -26.27 14.03
CA PRO A 55 -15.53 -25.72 12.69
C PRO A 55 -15.26 -24.21 12.78
N ALA A 56 -14.23 -23.77 12.08
CA ALA A 56 -13.79 -22.39 12.03
C ALA A 56 -13.47 -21.98 10.59
N ALA A 57 -13.74 -20.71 10.28
CA ALA A 57 -13.27 -20.05 9.06
C ALA A 57 -11.96 -19.32 9.35
N ILE A 58 -10.98 -19.47 8.47
CA ILE A 58 -9.69 -18.79 8.49
C ILE A 58 -9.67 -17.86 7.28
N ILE A 59 -9.49 -16.56 7.53
CA ILE A 59 -9.39 -15.52 6.50
C ILE A 59 -7.94 -15.00 6.49
N PRO A 60 -7.00 -15.69 5.82
CA PRO A 60 -5.63 -15.21 5.71
C PRO A 60 -5.55 -14.00 4.78
N VAL A 61 -4.69 -13.03 5.11
CA VAL A 61 -4.21 -12.04 4.15
C VAL A 61 -3.08 -12.68 3.35
N SER A 62 -3.30 -12.86 2.05
CA SER A 62 -2.34 -13.52 1.15
C SER A 62 -1.42 -12.53 0.47
N VAL A 63 -1.95 -11.35 0.09
CA VAL A 63 -1.19 -10.30 -0.61
C VAL A 63 -1.55 -8.94 -0.04
N ILE A 64 -0.55 -8.07 0.06
CA ILE A 64 -0.69 -6.64 0.34
C ILE A 64 0.01 -5.90 -0.79
N GLY A 65 -0.69 -4.96 -1.42
CA GLY A 65 -0.15 -4.16 -2.52
C GLY A 65 -0.88 -2.82 -2.66
N ILE A 66 -0.75 -2.22 -3.84
CA ILE A 66 -1.50 -1.02 -4.24
C ILE A 66 -2.14 -1.25 -5.60
N GLN A 67 -3.27 -0.58 -5.83
CA GLN A 67 -3.94 -0.56 -7.13
C GLN A 67 -4.30 0.88 -7.52
N GLU A 68 -4.33 1.14 -8.81
CA GLU A 68 -4.78 2.42 -9.35
C GLU A 68 -6.31 2.52 -9.31
N PHE A 69 -6.82 3.71 -9.00
CA PHE A 69 -8.23 4.06 -9.01
C PHE A 69 -8.48 5.18 -10.02
N GLY A 70 -9.68 5.21 -10.60
CA GLY A 70 -10.06 6.23 -11.59
C GLY A 70 -10.23 7.66 -11.03
N GLY A 71 -10.10 7.86 -9.72
CA GLY A 71 -10.26 9.17 -9.08
C GLY A 71 -10.06 9.14 -7.57
N PRO A 72 -10.05 10.32 -6.94
CA PRO A 72 -9.80 10.45 -5.51
C PRO A 72 -10.98 9.90 -4.68
N ASN A 73 -10.65 9.17 -3.62
CA ASN A 73 -11.58 8.73 -2.59
C ASN A 73 -10.86 8.63 -1.23
N PRO A 74 -11.56 8.36 -0.11
CA PRO A 74 -10.95 8.33 1.23
C PRO A 74 -9.86 7.26 1.46
N LEU A 75 -9.70 6.31 0.54
CA LEU A 75 -8.71 5.23 0.62
C LEU A 75 -7.55 5.39 -0.38
N THR A 76 -7.56 6.46 -1.18
CA THR A 76 -6.50 6.73 -2.18
C THR A 76 -5.58 7.85 -1.76
N VAL A 77 -4.34 7.80 -2.23
CA VAL A 77 -3.37 8.89 -2.21
C VAL A 77 -3.08 9.35 -3.64
N ASP A 78 -2.82 10.65 -3.83
CA ASP A 78 -2.36 11.19 -5.10
C ASP A 78 -0.85 10.97 -5.23
N ALA A 79 -0.43 10.15 -6.20
CA ALA A 79 0.98 9.84 -6.39
C ALA A 79 1.82 11.06 -6.78
N ALA A 80 1.24 12.06 -7.44
CA ALA A 80 1.95 13.28 -7.80
C ALA A 80 2.21 14.18 -6.58
N GLU A 81 1.33 14.10 -5.57
CA GLU A 81 1.49 14.81 -4.30
C GLU A 81 2.49 14.11 -3.40
N VAL A 82 2.37 12.78 -3.24
CA VAL A 82 3.20 12.05 -2.27
C VAL A 82 4.57 11.64 -2.82
N ASN A 83 4.71 11.46 -4.15
CA ASN A 83 5.96 11.07 -4.80
C ASN A 83 6.19 11.88 -6.10
N PRO A 84 6.48 13.20 -6.00
CA PRO A 84 6.61 14.05 -7.17
C PRO A 84 7.82 13.69 -8.04
N LYS A 85 7.65 13.71 -9.37
CA LYS A 85 8.76 13.51 -10.32
C LYS A 85 9.90 14.51 -10.03
N PRO A 86 11.16 14.06 -10.01
CA PRO A 86 12.30 14.97 -9.94
C PRO A 86 12.22 15.99 -11.08
N LYS A 87 12.33 17.29 -10.76
CA LYS A 87 12.35 18.33 -11.79
C LYS A 87 13.58 18.09 -12.67
N GLY A 88 13.35 17.58 -13.88
CA GLY A 88 14.41 17.37 -14.85
C GLY A 88 15.20 18.66 -15.02
N THR A 89 16.51 18.60 -14.78
CA THR A 89 17.39 19.71 -15.08
C THR A 89 17.39 19.89 -16.59
N SER A 90 16.49 20.75 -17.08
CA SER A 90 16.50 21.22 -18.46
C SER A 90 17.81 21.94 -18.67
N LYS A 91 18.83 21.20 -19.13
CA LYS A 91 20.01 21.78 -19.77
C LYS A 91 19.47 22.46 -21.03
N ARG A 92 19.10 23.73 -20.86
CA ARG A 92 18.74 24.71 -21.87
C ARG A 92 19.74 24.56 -23.02
N ARG A 93 19.32 23.86 -24.08
CA ARG A 93 20.10 23.64 -25.29
C ARG A 93 20.30 25.03 -25.90
N LYS A 94 21.48 25.61 -25.67
CA LYS A 94 21.87 26.95 -26.14
C LYS A 94 21.72 26.91 -27.67
N LYS A 95 20.75 27.67 -28.21
CA LYS A 95 20.68 27.97 -29.65
C LYS A 95 21.98 28.68 -30.01
N THR A 96 22.93 27.98 -30.63
CA THR A 96 23.99 28.61 -31.40
C THR A 96 23.34 29.19 -32.64
N GLY A 97 23.18 30.51 -32.65
CA GLY A 97 22.88 31.24 -33.87
C GLY A 97 24.03 31.09 -34.84
N SER A 98 23.71 30.72 -36.07
CA SER A 98 24.57 30.99 -37.22
C SER A 98 23.81 32.01 -38.07
N GLY A 99 24.16 33.28 -37.91
CA GLY A 99 24.05 34.23 -39.00
C GLY A 99 25.23 34.05 -39.96
N THR A 100 25.19 34.82 -41.05
CA THR A 100 26.26 35.02 -42.06
C THR A 100 26.21 33.94 -43.16
N VAL A 101 26.03 34.23 -44.46
CA VAL A 101 26.04 35.45 -45.30
C VAL A 101 24.90 35.34 -46.30
#